data_AF-A0A0K0DZB4-F1
#
_entry.id   AF-A0A0K0DZB4-F1
#
_cell.length_a   1.000
_cell.length_b   1.000
_cell.length_c   1.000
_cell.angle_alpha   90.00
_cell.angle_beta   90.00
_cell.angle_gamma   90.00
#
_symmetry.space_group_name_H-M   'P 1'
#
loop_
_entity.id
_entity.type
_entity.pdbx_description
1 polymer ?
#
loop_
_entity_poly.entity_id
_entity_poly.type
_entity_poly.pdbx_seq_one_letter_code
_entity_poly.pdbx_strand_id
1 'polypeptide(L)'
;MKSNNGYQPSIMESDVAFIDESLSKSYDDEYFCKDIYFPIYWLIKLLRLPVFTTSKTNLRSRLLKHFITLITVGPILAFFIYNIILTHNYQILSLHWAHSFVYNTLFINAILGVFMYNGIQNNNFFYNFIQKFKEYRKIDTHNRKTINFSLTPLLIKVVLLWIIYISCAIITCTVNYNNYEKNEEMKIDYKISKFFNKDTYFLDGIIIIFSNLLTLFFLTLYLCTYVAIQGESQNFSSQLKELLDDNCINARTNLIALSSRHTKLMELISYINENLDKYTNIIVFHSILITVFSISISRNYSQAGIEGLEKLEVQLPILLCILIAIFILSPIANTHDNILRDKNTILFNNSIYHPYNAEIHSTSASMIQRIESALYTGRLIHLIPVNELIIPVVVIGTIILTFLIGVAPN
;
A
#
# COMPACT_ATOMS: atom_id res chain seq x y z
N MET A 1 75.69 12.39 -8.65
CA MET A 1 74.37 12.90 -9.06
C MET A 1 73.35 11.80 -8.86
N LYS A 2 72.44 11.98 -7.89
CA LYS A 2 71.31 11.10 -7.54
C LYS A 2 70.03 11.91 -7.75
N SER A 3 69.06 11.40 -8.51
CA SER A 3 67.62 11.76 -8.44
C SER A 3 66.87 10.72 -9.28
N ASN A 4 66.19 9.72 -8.73
CA ASN A 4 65.02 9.71 -7.84
C ASN A 4 63.72 10.14 -8.54
N ASN A 5 62.71 9.27 -8.39
CA ASN A 5 61.27 9.49 -8.52
C ASN A 5 60.69 9.52 -9.95
N GLY A 6 59.60 8.81 -10.25
CA GLY A 6 58.68 8.07 -9.39
C GLY A 6 57.58 7.44 -10.24
N TYR A 7 57.03 6.36 -9.72
CA TYR A 7 55.84 5.69 -10.25
C TYR A 7 54.71 6.71 -10.40
N GLN A 8 54.27 7.00 -11.64
CA GLN A 8 53.06 7.77 -11.90
C GLN A 8 51.89 6.77 -11.97
N PRO A 9 50.97 6.75 -10.98
CA PRO A 9 49.73 5.99 -11.11
C PRO A 9 48.90 6.56 -12.25
N SER A 10 48.26 5.67 -13.01
CA SER A 10 47.41 6.05 -14.14
C SER A 10 46.24 6.91 -13.65
N ILE A 11 45.72 7.79 -14.52
CA ILE A 11 44.60 8.72 -14.26
C ILE A 11 43.32 7.99 -13.77
N MET A 12 43.24 6.66 -13.91
CA MET A 12 42.16 5.84 -13.33
C MET A 12 42.30 5.57 -11.81
N GLU A 13 43.48 5.76 -11.22
CA GLU A 13 43.72 5.56 -9.78
C GLU A 13 43.70 6.87 -8.97
N SER A 14 43.81 8.03 -9.62
CA SER A 14 43.74 9.34 -8.94
C SER A 14 42.33 9.87 -8.71
N ASP A 15 41.33 9.40 -9.46
CA ASP A 15 39.94 9.87 -9.36
C ASP A 15 39.08 9.04 -8.38
N VAL A 16 39.67 8.03 -7.72
CA VAL A 16 39.03 7.21 -6.68
C VAL A 16 39.23 7.82 -5.27
N ALA A 17 39.98 8.91 -5.14
CA ALA A 17 40.40 9.48 -3.86
C ALA A 17 39.58 10.67 -3.33
N PHE A 18 38.50 11.09 -4.00
CA PHE A 18 37.50 11.97 -3.39
C PHE A 18 36.44 11.15 -2.64
N ILE A 19 36.91 10.45 -1.60
CA ILE A 19 36.07 9.91 -0.55
C ILE A 19 35.56 11.12 0.25
N ASP A 20 34.36 11.56 -0.10
CA ASP A 20 33.59 12.49 0.70
C ASP A 20 33.45 11.90 2.12
N GLU A 21 34.09 12.51 3.11
CA GLU A 21 34.13 12.11 4.52
C GLU A 21 32.74 12.08 5.20
N SER A 22 31.66 12.25 4.43
CA SER A 22 30.28 11.95 4.81
C SER A 22 29.90 10.45 4.73
N LEU A 23 30.80 9.58 4.24
CA LEU A 23 30.59 8.13 4.02
C LEU A 23 30.46 7.24 5.28
N SER A 24 30.44 7.80 6.50
CA SER A 24 30.39 7.03 7.75
C SER A 24 28.98 6.78 8.33
N LYS A 25 27.89 7.27 7.71
CA LYS A 25 26.55 6.78 8.04
C LYS A 25 26.33 5.43 7.38
N SER A 26 26.69 4.36 8.08
CA SER A 26 26.23 3.01 7.79
C SER A 26 24.70 3.00 7.75
N TYR A 27 24.12 3.06 6.55
CA TYR A 27 22.68 2.85 6.35
C TYR A 27 22.35 1.38 6.64
N ASP A 28 21.96 1.12 7.88
CA ASP A 28 21.53 -0.19 8.35
C ASP A 28 20.08 -0.48 7.96
N ASP A 29 19.61 -1.70 8.28
CA ASP A 29 18.24 -2.10 7.94
C ASP A 29 17.19 -1.29 8.73
N GLU A 30 17.56 -0.80 9.91
CA GLU A 30 16.71 0.06 10.75
C GLU A 30 16.49 1.42 10.08
N TYR A 31 17.52 2.01 9.46
CA TYR A 31 17.41 3.26 8.73
C TYR A 31 16.39 3.16 7.60
N PHE A 32 16.49 2.14 6.74
CA PHE A 32 15.55 1.95 5.62
C PHE A 32 14.13 1.65 6.12
N CYS A 33 14.01 0.89 7.20
CA CYS A 33 12.72 0.68 7.84
C CYS A 33 12.09 2.01 8.30
N LYS A 34 12.87 2.85 8.99
CA LYS A 34 12.40 4.14 9.49
C LYS A 34 12.06 5.09 8.34
N ASP A 35 12.80 5.04 7.25
CA ASP A 35 12.56 5.87 6.06
C ASP A 35 11.24 5.48 5.36
N ILE A 36 11.06 4.19 5.07
CA ILE A 36 9.89 3.69 4.34
C ILE A 36 8.62 3.77 5.18
N TYR A 37 8.71 3.35 6.45
CA TYR A 37 7.55 3.22 7.34
C TYR A 37 7.45 4.37 8.34
N PHE A 38 8.10 5.52 8.07
CA PHE A 38 8.17 6.64 9.00
C PHE A 38 6.83 7.04 9.66
N PRO A 39 5.65 7.04 8.96
CA PRO A 39 4.39 7.49 9.58
C PRO A 39 3.93 6.58 10.72
N ILE A 40 4.28 5.29 10.63
CA ILE A 40 3.86 4.24 11.56
C ILE A 40 5.03 3.54 12.26
N TYR A 41 6.26 4.04 12.09
CA TYR A 41 7.45 3.42 12.64
C TYR A 41 7.37 3.29 14.16
N TRP A 42 6.79 4.29 14.82
CA TRP A 42 6.53 4.29 16.26
C TRP A 42 5.60 3.13 16.68
N LEU A 43 4.56 2.83 15.90
CA LEU A 43 3.66 1.69 16.13
C LEU A 43 4.39 0.37 15.90
N ILE A 44 5.19 0.27 14.84
CA ILE A 44 5.94 -0.95 14.56
C ILE A 44 6.92 -1.25 15.71
N LYS A 45 7.59 -0.20 16.23
CA LYS A 45 8.48 -0.31 17.40
C LYS A 45 7.71 -0.68 18.67
N LEU A 46 6.56 -0.05 18.91
CA LEU A 46 5.69 -0.32 20.07
C LEU A 46 5.21 -1.78 20.08
N LEU A 47 4.73 -2.26 18.93
CA LEU A 47 4.23 -3.62 18.74
C LEU A 47 5.35 -4.68 18.68
N ARG A 48 6.62 -4.25 18.71
CA ARG A 48 7.82 -5.11 18.60
C ARG A 48 7.71 -6.12 17.47
N LEU A 49 7.14 -5.70 16.34
CA LEU A 49 6.90 -6.63 15.25
C LEU A 49 8.28 -7.13 14.76
N PRO A 50 8.56 -8.44 14.79
CA PRO A 50 9.88 -9.00 14.48
C PRO A 50 10.15 -9.00 12.96
N VAL A 51 9.72 -7.95 12.29
CA VAL A 51 9.44 -7.87 10.86
C VAL A 51 10.71 -7.52 10.06
N PHE A 52 11.74 -7.04 10.76
CA PHE A 52 12.97 -6.54 10.14
C PHE A 52 14.22 -7.22 10.68
N THR A 53 14.07 -8.22 11.56
CA THR A 53 15.17 -9.04 12.06
C THR A 53 14.94 -10.49 11.68
N THR A 54 16.00 -11.18 11.27
CA THR A 54 16.02 -12.64 11.06
C THR A 54 15.93 -13.34 12.41
N SER A 55 14.77 -13.26 13.03
CA SER A 55 14.49 -13.95 14.29
C SER A 55 14.34 -15.45 13.99
N LYS A 56 15.38 -16.22 14.31
CA LYS A 56 15.23 -17.66 14.57
C LYS A 56 14.15 -17.80 15.64
N THR A 57 12.94 -18.17 15.21
CA THR A 57 11.79 -18.21 16.10
C THR A 57 12.00 -19.29 17.17
N ASN A 58 12.30 -18.90 18.40
CA ASN A 58 12.16 -19.79 19.55
C ASN A 58 10.67 -20.14 19.71
N LEU A 59 10.37 -21.36 20.17
CA LEU A 59 8.99 -21.83 20.41
C LEU A 59 8.16 -20.81 21.20
N ARG A 60 8.79 -20.16 22.21
CA ARG A 60 8.19 -19.10 23.02
C ARG A 60 7.72 -17.89 22.23
N SER A 61 8.46 -17.44 21.20
CA SER A 61 8.03 -16.32 20.38
C SER A 61 6.85 -16.71 19.47
N ARG A 62 6.80 -17.96 19.01
CA ARG A 62 5.65 -18.47 18.24
C ARG A 62 4.40 -18.52 19.10
N LEU A 63 4.48 -19.08 20.31
CA LEU A 63 3.36 -19.14 21.26
C LEU A 63 2.87 -17.74 21.64
N LEU A 64 3.79 -16.81 21.94
CA LEU A 64 3.43 -15.44 22.25
C LEU A 64 2.72 -14.76 21.05
N LYS A 65 3.21 -14.96 19.83
CA LYS A 65 2.52 -14.46 18.62
C LYS A 65 1.11 -15.04 18.50
N HIS A 66 0.93 -16.35 18.64
CA HIS A 66 -0.39 -16.99 18.57
C HIS A 66 -1.32 -16.46 19.67
N PHE A 67 -0.81 -16.29 20.89
CA PHE A 67 -1.58 -15.74 22.00
C PHE A 67 -1.99 -14.29 21.74
N ILE A 68 -1.07 -13.45 21.24
CA ILE A 68 -1.38 -12.07 20.85
C ILE A 68 -2.40 -12.07 19.71
N THR A 69 -2.23 -12.87 18.67
CA THR A 69 -3.20 -13.00 17.57
C THR A 69 -4.56 -13.46 18.06
N LEU A 70 -4.61 -14.42 18.99
CA LEU A 70 -5.86 -14.90 19.56
C LEU A 70 -6.55 -13.80 20.38
N ILE A 71 -5.81 -13.03 21.17
CA ILE A 71 -6.38 -11.94 21.98
C ILE A 71 -6.82 -10.77 21.10
N THR A 72 -6.09 -10.47 20.02
CA THR A 72 -6.43 -9.35 19.14
C THR A 72 -7.55 -9.70 18.15
N VAL A 73 -7.51 -10.89 17.56
CA VAL A 73 -8.49 -11.32 16.54
C VAL A 73 -9.67 -12.04 17.15
N GLY A 74 -9.49 -12.79 18.24
CA GLY A 74 -10.54 -13.62 18.85
C GLY A 74 -11.81 -12.84 19.17
N PRO A 75 -11.75 -11.68 19.85
CA PRO A 75 -12.91 -10.83 20.09
C PRO A 75 -13.55 -10.34 18.79
N ILE A 76 -12.76 -9.90 17.80
CA ILE A 76 -13.25 -9.43 16.50
C ILE A 76 -13.96 -10.56 15.74
N LEU A 77 -13.38 -11.77 15.73
CA LEU A 77 -13.93 -12.94 15.06
C LEU A 77 -15.21 -13.42 15.74
N ALA A 78 -15.23 -13.48 17.07
CA ALA A 78 -16.44 -13.80 17.84
C ALA A 78 -17.54 -12.78 17.57
N PHE A 79 -17.20 -11.48 17.57
CA PHE A 79 -18.12 -10.39 17.26
C PHE A 79 -18.71 -10.53 15.85
N PHE A 80 -17.86 -10.85 14.86
CA PHE A 80 -18.26 -11.07 13.48
C PHE A 80 -19.17 -12.28 13.29
N ILE A 81 -18.80 -13.44 13.87
CA ILE A 81 -19.61 -14.66 13.81
C ILE A 81 -20.98 -14.42 14.47
N TYR A 82 -21.00 -13.76 15.63
CA TYR A 82 -22.24 -13.42 16.32
C TYR A 82 -23.14 -12.53 15.45
N ASN A 83 -22.58 -11.55 14.75
CA ASN A 83 -23.36 -10.74 13.81
C ASN A 83 -23.97 -11.56 12.69
N ILE A 84 -23.22 -12.48 12.08
CA ILE A 84 -23.75 -13.36 11.02
C ILE A 84 -24.93 -14.16 11.55
N ILE A 85 -24.83 -14.71 12.77
CA ILE A 85 -25.90 -15.49 13.38
C ILE A 85 -27.15 -14.62 13.61
N LEU A 86 -26.99 -13.38 14.09
CA LEU A 86 -28.12 -12.49 14.31
C LEU A 86 -28.80 -12.05 13.00
N THR A 87 -28.02 -11.77 11.96
CA THR A 87 -28.55 -11.18 10.72
C THR A 87 -28.92 -12.20 9.64
N HIS A 88 -28.83 -13.50 9.92
CA HIS A 88 -29.16 -14.56 8.96
C HIS A 88 -30.61 -14.51 8.45
N ASN A 89 -31.51 -13.92 9.24
CA ASN A 89 -32.93 -13.79 8.91
C ASN A 89 -33.25 -12.60 7.97
N TYR A 90 -32.30 -11.69 7.74
CA TYR A 90 -32.57 -10.55 6.87
C TYR A 90 -32.62 -10.98 5.40
N GLN A 91 -33.67 -10.53 4.70
CA GLN A 91 -33.81 -10.78 3.27
C GLN A 91 -32.60 -10.22 2.52
N ILE A 92 -31.97 -11.06 1.69
CA ILE A 92 -30.81 -10.68 0.88
C ILE A 92 -31.17 -9.43 0.04
N LEU A 93 -30.26 -8.46 0.03
CA LEU A 93 -30.41 -7.14 -0.61
C LEU A 93 -31.44 -6.18 0.02
N SER A 94 -32.12 -6.53 1.12
CA SER A 94 -32.89 -5.54 1.89
C SER A 94 -31.99 -4.47 2.50
N LEU A 95 -32.59 -3.36 2.93
CA LEU A 95 -31.90 -2.24 3.58
C LEU A 95 -31.10 -2.72 4.81
N HIS A 96 -31.73 -3.50 5.68
CA HIS A 96 -31.08 -4.04 6.88
C HIS A 96 -29.96 -5.03 6.55
N TRP A 97 -30.13 -5.85 5.49
CA TRP A 97 -29.08 -6.75 5.04
C TRP A 97 -27.89 -5.98 4.47
N ALA A 98 -28.13 -4.99 3.61
CA ALA A 98 -27.07 -4.16 3.02
C ALA A 98 -26.32 -3.37 4.09
N HIS A 99 -27.04 -2.79 5.07
CA HIS A 99 -26.43 -2.06 6.16
C HIS A 99 -25.65 -3.00 7.11
N SER A 100 -26.17 -4.20 7.39
CA SER A 100 -25.43 -5.22 8.13
C SER A 100 -24.17 -5.66 7.39
N PHE A 101 -24.21 -5.80 6.07
CA PHE A 101 -23.05 -6.13 5.25
C PHE A 101 -21.96 -5.05 5.38
N VAL A 102 -22.31 -3.77 5.20
CA VAL A 102 -21.38 -2.64 5.37
C VAL A 102 -20.80 -2.62 6.78
N TYR A 103 -21.63 -2.78 7.81
CA TYR A 103 -21.21 -2.83 9.21
C TYR A 103 -20.24 -4.00 9.48
N ASN A 104 -20.58 -5.19 9.00
CA ASN A 104 -19.75 -6.38 9.16
C ASN A 104 -18.42 -6.30 8.42
N THR A 105 -18.37 -5.53 7.34
CA THR A 105 -17.15 -5.39 6.54
C THR A 105 -16.02 -4.72 7.35
N LEU A 106 -16.34 -3.90 8.35
CA LEU A 106 -15.35 -3.33 9.27
C LEU A 106 -14.56 -4.41 10.04
N PHE A 107 -15.21 -5.52 10.38
CA PHE A 107 -14.57 -6.67 11.04
C PHE A 107 -13.89 -7.59 10.04
N ILE A 108 -14.51 -7.84 8.88
CA ILE A 108 -13.92 -8.65 7.81
C ILE A 108 -12.58 -8.07 7.39
N ASN A 109 -12.49 -6.75 7.18
CA ASN A 109 -11.24 -6.10 6.78
C ASN A 109 -10.12 -6.27 7.82
N ALA A 110 -10.44 -6.23 9.11
CA ALA A 110 -9.46 -6.46 10.17
C ALA A 110 -8.99 -7.91 10.21
N ILE A 111 -9.93 -8.86 10.11
CA ILE A 111 -9.65 -10.30 10.07
C ILE A 111 -8.78 -10.63 8.84
N LEU A 112 -9.19 -10.18 7.67
CA LEU A 112 -8.44 -10.32 6.42
C LEU A 112 -7.05 -9.69 6.57
N GLY A 113 -6.96 -8.45 7.06
CA GLY A 113 -5.70 -7.77 7.29
C GLY A 113 -4.71 -8.59 8.12
N VAL A 114 -5.18 -9.23 9.20
CA VAL A 114 -4.32 -10.12 10.02
C VAL A 114 -3.90 -11.37 9.26
N PHE A 115 -4.82 -12.04 8.55
CA PHE A 115 -4.48 -13.21 7.74
C PHE A 115 -3.45 -12.87 6.66
N MET A 116 -3.65 -11.77 5.96
CA MET A 116 -2.74 -11.28 4.93
C MET A 116 -1.37 -10.96 5.52
N TYR A 117 -1.34 -10.22 6.63
CA TYR A 117 -0.11 -9.87 7.32
C TYR A 117 0.65 -11.10 7.81
N ASN A 118 -0.03 -12.08 8.39
CA ASN A 118 0.58 -13.33 8.81
C ASN A 118 1.15 -14.11 7.62
N GLY A 119 0.43 -14.16 6.49
CA GLY A 119 0.92 -14.78 5.25
C GLY A 119 2.18 -14.10 4.71
N ILE A 120 2.20 -12.77 4.71
CA ILE A 120 3.35 -11.95 4.30
C ILE A 120 4.53 -12.12 5.26
N GLN A 121 4.27 -12.15 6.56
CA GLN A 121 5.29 -12.33 7.59
C GLN A 121 5.92 -13.72 7.53
N ASN A 122 5.15 -14.77 7.25
CA ASN A 122 5.66 -16.13 7.10
C ASN A 122 6.67 -16.26 5.96
N ASN A 123 6.57 -15.41 4.93
CA ASN A 123 7.49 -15.35 3.81
C ASN A 123 8.68 -14.39 4.05
N ASN A 124 8.84 -13.86 5.27
CA ASN A 124 9.82 -12.82 5.62
C ASN A 124 9.76 -11.61 4.67
N PHE A 125 8.56 -11.28 4.17
CA PHE A 125 8.42 -10.37 3.05
C PHE A 125 9.09 -9.01 3.29
N PHE A 126 8.81 -8.42 4.45
CA PHE A 126 9.30 -7.09 4.81
C PHE A 126 10.83 -7.06 5.01
N TYR A 127 11.41 -8.10 5.59
CA TYR A 127 12.86 -8.23 5.71
C TYR A 127 13.50 -8.30 4.32
N ASN A 128 13.02 -9.20 3.46
CA ASN A 128 13.51 -9.36 2.09
C ASN A 128 13.29 -8.08 1.25
N PHE A 129 12.17 -7.40 1.45
CA PHE A 129 11.88 -6.12 0.82
C PHE A 129 12.93 -5.06 1.21
N ILE A 130 13.20 -4.89 2.51
CA ILE A 130 14.23 -3.96 2.98
C ILE A 130 15.61 -4.33 2.44
N GLN A 131 15.97 -5.61 2.40
CA GLN A 131 17.25 -6.04 1.83
C GLN A 131 17.36 -5.70 0.34
N LYS A 132 16.35 -6.02 -0.47
CA LYS A 132 16.34 -5.67 -1.90
C LYS A 132 16.34 -4.15 -2.11
N PHE A 133 15.61 -3.41 -1.29
CA PHE A 133 15.58 -1.95 -1.33
C PHE A 133 16.95 -1.34 -0.99
N LYS A 134 17.62 -1.87 0.04
CA LYS A 134 18.99 -1.51 0.43
C LYS A 134 20.00 -1.85 -0.66
N GLU A 135 19.92 -3.04 -1.25
CA GLU A 135 20.78 -3.43 -2.38
C GLU A 135 20.62 -2.48 -3.56
N TYR A 136 19.38 -2.13 -3.92
CA TYR A 136 19.10 -1.17 -4.98
C TYR A 136 19.72 0.20 -4.68
N ARG A 137 19.52 0.76 -3.48
CA ARG A 137 20.11 2.05 -3.10
C ARG A 137 21.63 2.01 -2.96
N LYS A 138 22.23 0.86 -2.64
CA LYS A 138 23.70 0.70 -2.61
C LYS A 138 24.36 0.82 -3.98
N ILE A 139 23.63 0.59 -5.08
CA ILE A 139 24.17 0.81 -6.44
C ILE A 139 24.27 2.31 -6.74
N ASP A 140 23.54 3.16 -6.02
CA ASP A 140 23.58 4.61 -6.16
C ASP A 140 24.77 5.26 -5.41
N THR A 141 25.97 4.74 -5.65
CA THR A 141 27.20 5.26 -5.03
C THR A 141 27.72 6.55 -5.68
N HIS A 142 27.27 6.91 -6.89
CA HIS A 142 27.88 7.99 -7.67
C HIS A 142 26.93 9.16 -7.99
N ASN A 143 25.60 8.99 -7.92
CA ASN A 143 24.64 10.04 -8.27
C ASN A 143 23.75 10.46 -7.10
N ARG A 144 24.37 10.61 -5.92
CA ARG A 144 23.81 10.95 -4.59
C ARG A 144 23.04 12.28 -4.50
N LYS A 145 22.22 12.66 -5.48
CA LYS A 145 20.98 13.35 -5.15
C LYS A 145 20.11 12.33 -4.41
N THR A 146 20.31 12.21 -3.10
CA THR A 146 19.38 11.54 -2.20
C THR A 146 18.02 12.18 -2.42
N ILE A 147 17.20 11.57 -3.28
CA ILE A 147 15.81 11.96 -3.41
C ILE A 147 15.16 11.45 -2.14
N ASN A 148 15.12 12.33 -1.14
CA ASN A 148 14.16 12.22 -0.08
C ASN A 148 12.81 12.21 -0.76
N PHE A 149 12.12 11.07 -0.74
CA PHE A 149 10.70 11.08 -1.02
C PHE A 149 10.10 12.18 -0.18
N SER A 150 9.29 13.02 -0.80
CA SER A 150 8.58 14.05 -0.08
C SER A 150 7.74 13.31 0.98
N LEU A 151 8.23 13.31 2.23
CA LEU A 151 7.61 12.63 3.35
C LEU A 151 6.23 13.26 3.60
N THR A 152 6.08 14.55 3.24
CA THR A 152 4.88 15.34 3.46
C THR A 152 3.64 14.80 2.73
N PRO A 153 3.62 14.55 1.40
CA PRO A 153 2.51 13.87 0.72
C PRO A 153 2.12 12.52 1.31
N LEU A 154 3.09 11.67 1.68
CA LEU A 154 2.79 10.38 2.29
C LEU A 154 2.14 10.58 3.67
N LEU A 155 2.68 11.48 4.48
CA LEU A 155 2.09 11.82 5.78
C LEU A 155 0.67 12.35 5.63
N ILE A 156 0.41 13.24 4.68
CA ILE A 156 -0.93 13.78 4.41
C ILE A 156 -1.90 12.65 4.01
N LYS A 157 -1.50 11.75 3.10
CA LYS A 157 -2.32 10.60 2.70
C LYS A 157 -2.65 9.70 3.89
N VAL A 158 -1.64 9.37 4.72
CA VAL A 158 -1.82 8.53 5.91
C VAL A 158 -2.73 9.23 6.93
N VAL A 159 -2.48 10.49 7.25
CA VAL A 159 -3.29 11.27 8.21
C VAL A 159 -4.74 11.37 7.73
N LEU A 160 -4.96 11.69 6.45
CA LEU A 160 -6.31 11.77 5.88
C LEU A 160 -7.04 10.42 5.97
N LEU A 161 -6.36 9.33 5.60
CA LEU A 161 -6.92 7.98 5.69
C LEU A 161 -7.29 7.65 7.15
N TRP A 162 -6.39 7.91 8.10
CA TRP A 162 -6.60 7.65 9.52
C TRP A 162 -7.77 8.47 10.08
N ILE A 163 -7.85 9.77 9.79
CA ILE A 163 -8.93 10.65 10.26
C ILE A 163 -10.28 10.13 9.78
N ILE A 164 -10.42 9.82 8.49
CA ILE A 164 -11.70 9.39 7.93
C ILE A 164 -12.11 8.02 8.47
N TYR A 165 -11.15 7.09 8.58
CA TYR A 165 -11.41 5.73 9.05
C TYR A 165 -11.77 5.70 10.55
N ILE A 166 -11.09 6.50 11.39
CA ILE A 166 -11.46 6.68 12.80
C ILE A 166 -12.81 7.39 12.92
N SER A 167 -13.10 8.39 12.07
CA SER A 167 -14.39 9.07 12.07
C SER A 167 -15.54 8.13 11.75
N CYS A 168 -15.36 7.17 10.83
CA CYS A 168 -16.34 6.11 10.57
C CYS A 168 -16.65 5.34 11.86
N ALA A 169 -15.61 4.89 12.59
CA ALA A 169 -15.77 4.14 13.84
C ALA A 169 -16.52 4.96 14.90
N ILE A 170 -16.13 6.23 15.09
CA ILE A 170 -16.75 7.13 16.08
C ILE A 170 -18.22 7.39 15.73
N ILE A 171 -18.52 7.67 14.46
CA ILE A 171 -19.89 7.96 14.02
C ILE A 171 -20.76 6.72 14.14
N THR A 172 -20.30 5.54 13.72
CA THR A 172 -21.04 4.29 13.93
C THR A 172 -21.31 4.04 15.41
N CYS A 173 -20.33 4.24 16.29
CA CYS A 173 -20.54 4.10 17.73
C CYS A 173 -21.58 5.10 18.26
N THR A 174 -21.49 6.36 17.82
CA THR A 174 -22.37 7.45 18.26
C THR A 174 -23.81 7.24 17.79
N VAL A 175 -24.00 6.90 16.52
CA VAL A 175 -25.34 6.65 15.93
C VAL A 175 -26.01 5.46 16.61
N ASN A 176 -25.29 4.35 16.78
CA ASN A 176 -25.83 3.17 17.43
C ASN A 176 -26.19 3.41 18.90
N TYR A 177 -25.35 4.15 19.65
CA TYR A 177 -25.63 4.47 21.04
C TYR A 177 -26.82 5.42 21.20
N ASN A 178 -26.89 6.47 20.37
CA ASN A 178 -27.99 7.44 20.41
C ASN A 178 -29.33 6.81 20.02
N ASN A 179 -29.31 5.89 19.04
CA ASN A 179 -30.50 5.21 18.55
C ASN A 179 -30.73 3.83 19.18
N TYR A 180 -30.07 3.53 20.31
CA TYR A 180 -30.10 2.18 20.89
C TYR A 180 -31.53 1.66 21.12
N GLU A 181 -32.36 2.45 21.80
CA GLU A 181 -33.75 2.10 22.13
C GLU A 181 -34.59 1.89 20.86
N LYS A 182 -34.44 2.79 19.86
CA LYS A 182 -35.09 2.66 18.56
C LYS A 182 -34.65 1.39 17.82
N ASN A 183 -33.36 1.05 17.86
CA ASN A 183 -32.83 -0.15 17.23
C ASN A 183 -33.34 -1.43 17.92
N GLU A 184 -33.47 -1.41 19.24
CA GLU A 184 -34.05 -2.50 20.03
C GLU A 184 -35.53 -2.71 19.70
N GLU A 185 -36.33 -1.63 19.66
CA GLU A 185 -37.73 -1.67 19.24
C GLU A 185 -37.92 -2.20 17.82
N MET A 186 -37.03 -1.80 16.89
CA MET A 186 -37.05 -2.21 15.48
C MET A 186 -36.37 -3.57 15.22
N LYS A 187 -35.83 -4.26 16.24
CA LYS A 187 -35.09 -5.53 16.10
C LYS A 187 -33.90 -5.45 15.12
N ILE A 188 -33.18 -4.34 15.17
CA ILE A 188 -31.96 -4.10 14.38
C ILE A 188 -30.75 -4.60 15.19
N ASP A 189 -30.66 -5.92 15.31
CA ASP A 189 -29.80 -6.59 16.30
C ASP A 189 -28.29 -6.33 16.11
N TYR A 190 -27.83 -5.99 14.90
CA TYR A 190 -26.42 -5.67 14.66
C TYR A 190 -26.00 -4.26 15.13
N LYS A 191 -26.96 -3.39 15.50
CA LYS A 191 -26.70 -2.05 16.04
C LYS A 191 -26.82 -1.94 17.56
N ILE A 192 -27.31 -2.97 18.25
CA ILE A 192 -27.43 -3.02 19.71
C ILE A 192 -26.22 -3.71 20.35
N SER A 193 -26.08 -3.64 21.68
CA SER A 193 -24.95 -4.25 22.39
C SER A 193 -25.10 -5.76 22.38
N LYS A 194 -23.99 -6.46 22.15
CA LYS A 194 -23.97 -7.93 22.13
C LYS A 194 -23.72 -8.55 23.49
N PHE A 195 -23.29 -7.76 24.46
CA PHE A 195 -22.95 -8.26 25.78
C PHE A 195 -24.19 -8.37 26.65
N PHE A 196 -24.88 -7.24 26.88
CA PHE A 196 -26.04 -7.20 27.77
C PHE A 196 -27.07 -6.15 27.35
N ASN A 197 -26.73 -4.87 27.46
CA ASN A 197 -27.66 -3.76 27.29
C ASN A 197 -26.93 -2.49 26.80
N LYS A 198 -27.65 -1.36 26.75
CA LYS A 198 -27.11 -0.04 26.37
C LYS A 198 -25.88 0.35 27.21
N ASP A 199 -25.86 0.03 28.50
CA ASP A 199 -24.75 0.36 29.40
C ASP A 199 -23.46 -0.38 29.05
N THR A 200 -23.56 -1.56 28.41
CA THR A 200 -22.39 -2.35 27.99
C THR A 200 -21.94 -2.06 26.56
N TYR A 201 -22.64 -1.18 25.83
CA TYR A 201 -22.32 -0.83 24.44
C TYR A 201 -20.90 -0.28 24.27
N PHE A 202 -20.29 0.30 25.32
CA PHE A 202 -18.91 0.76 25.26
C PHE A 202 -17.92 -0.37 24.94
N LEU A 203 -18.21 -1.62 25.34
CA LEU A 203 -17.39 -2.78 25.00
C LEU A 203 -17.45 -3.07 23.50
N ASP A 204 -18.64 -3.04 22.90
CA ASP A 204 -18.83 -3.13 21.44
C ASP A 204 -18.07 -2.00 20.72
N GLY A 205 -18.16 -0.77 21.24
CA GLY A 205 -17.44 0.39 20.72
C GLY A 205 -15.92 0.22 20.73
N ILE A 206 -15.34 -0.34 21.80
CA ILE A 206 -13.90 -0.66 21.88
C ILE A 206 -13.51 -1.66 20.80
N ILE A 207 -14.32 -2.71 20.57
CA ILE A 207 -14.04 -3.71 19.54
C ILE A 207 -14.09 -3.09 18.14
N ILE A 208 -15.09 -2.23 17.86
CA ILE A 208 -15.21 -1.51 16.59
C ILE A 208 -13.96 -0.63 16.35
N ILE A 209 -13.59 0.22 17.32
CA ILE A 209 -12.43 1.11 17.21
C ILE A 209 -11.15 0.28 17.01
N PHE A 210 -10.98 -0.79 17.78
CA PHE A 210 -9.80 -1.65 17.68
C PHE A 210 -9.69 -2.35 16.32
N SER A 211 -10.80 -2.89 15.79
CA SER A 211 -10.88 -3.46 14.44
C SER A 211 -10.46 -2.44 13.38
N ASN A 212 -10.88 -1.19 13.57
CA ASN A 212 -10.58 -0.12 12.63
C ASN A 212 -9.09 0.28 12.66
N LEU A 213 -8.50 0.42 13.85
CA LEU A 213 -7.07 0.68 14.02
C LEU A 213 -6.21 -0.45 13.43
N LEU A 214 -6.63 -1.70 13.59
CA LEU A 214 -5.93 -2.85 13.04
C LEU A 214 -5.94 -2.85 11.51
N THR A 215 -7.08 -2.53 10.91
CA THR A 215 -7.19 -2.40 9.45
C THR A 215 -6.31 -1.25 8.93
N LEU A 216 -6.37 -0.07 9.57
CA LEU A 216 -5.55 1.08 9.23
C LEU A 216 -4.06 0.77 9.26
N PHE A 217 -3.62 0.01 10.26
CA PHE A 217 -2.23 -0.40 10.38
C PHE A 217 -1.75 -1.18 9.14
N PHE A 218 -2.52 -2.17 8.69
CA PHE A 218 -2.17 -2.97 7.51
C PHE A 218 -2.27 -2.17 6.20
N LEU A 219 -3.32 -1.37 6.03
CA LEU A 219 -3.45 -0.48 4.87
C LEU A 219 -2.25 0.49 4.77
N THR A 220 -1.80 1.02 5.91
CA THR A 220 -0.66 1.94 5.94
C THR A 220 0.65 1.23 5.60
N LEU A 221 0.85 -0.02 6.05
CA LEU A 221 2.02 -0.83 5.66
C LEU A 221 2.07 -1.04 4.14
N TYR A 222 0.94 -1.38 3.51
CA TYR A 222 0.87 -1.53 2.06
C TYR A 222 1.14 -0.22 1.33
N LEU A 223 0.49 0.86 1.76
CA LEU A 223 0.67 2.18 1.17
C LEU A 223 2.13 2.64 1.22
N CYS A 224 2.79 2.55 2.38
CA CYS A 224 4.20 2.88 2.54
C CYS A 224 5.10 2.08 1.58
N THR A 225 4.83 0.78 1.44
CA THR A 225 5.60 -0.12 0.56
C THR A 225 5.48 0.30 -0.90
N TYR A 226 4.25 0.53 -1.38
CA TYR A 226 4.02 0.97 -2.77
C TYR A 226 4.54 2.38 -3.05
N VAL A 227 4.42 3.32 -2.09
CA VAL A 227 4.93 4.69 -2.25
C VAL A 227 6.46 4.73 -2.27
N ALA A 228 7.13 3.87 -1.50
CA ALA A 228 8.59 3.76 -1.55
C ALA A 228 9.08 3.32 -2.94
N ILE A 229 8.39 2.37 -3.57
CA ILE A 229 8.69 1.96 -4.95
C ILE A 229 8.38 3.02 -5.98
N GLN A 230 7.19 3.63 -5.89
CA GLN A 230 6.82 4.74 -6.77
C GLN A 230 7.90 5.82 -6.74
N GLY A 231 8.36 6.16 -5.53
CA GLY A 231 9.42 7.10 -5.34
C GLY A 231 10.73 6.68 -6.02
N GLU A 232 11.19 5.44 -5.80
CA GLU A 232 12.45 4.98 -6.41
C GLU A 232 12.37 4.88 -7.94
N SER A 233 11.20 4.51 -8.45
CA SER A 233 10.91 4.50 -9.89
C SER A 233 10.96 5.92 -10.46
N GLN A 234 10.34 6.90 -9.80
CA GLN A 234 10.39 8.29 -10.23
C GLN A 234 11.82 8.86 -10.18
N ASN A 235 12.58 8.51 -9.15
CA ASN A 235 13.99 8.89 -9.01
C ASN A 235 14.81 8.32 -10.16
N PHE A 236 14.64 7.03 -10.48
CA PHE A 236 15.30 6.41 -11.61
C PHE A 236 14.94 7.11 -12.93
N SER A 237 13.66 7.38 -13.20
CA SER A 237 13.24 8.08 -14.42
C SER A 237 13.84 9.47 -14.55
N SER A 238 13.94 10.22 -13.45
CA SER A 238 14.57 11.55 -13.46
C SER A 238 16.07 11.46 -13.75
N GLN A 239 16.77 10.53 -13.11
CA GLN A 239 18.21 10.33 -13.34
C GLN A 239 18.51 9.79 -14.74
N LEU A 240 17.69 8.88 -15.25
CA LEU A 240 17.79 8.35 -16.60
C LEU A 240 17.72 9.49 -17.62
N LYS A 241 16.76 10.41 -17.45
CA LYS A 241 16.63 11.60 -18.29
C LYS A 241 17.83 12.54 -18.17
N GLU A 242 18.22 12.91 -16.95
CA GLU A 242 19.38 13.81 -16.70
C GLU A 242 20.68 13.26 -17.29
N LEU A 243 20.96 11.97 -17.11
CA LEU A 243 22.23 11.37 -17.55
C LEU A 243 22.31 11.11 -19.06
N LEU A 244 21.17 10.99 -19.74
CA LEU A 244 21.11 10.73 -21.18
C LEU A 244 20.91 12.02 -22.00
N ASP A 245 20.26 13.05 -21.45
CA ASP A 245 20.01 14.31 -22.16
C ASP A 245 21.19 15.30 -22.01
N ASP A 246 21.83 15.38 -20.82
CA ASP A 246 22.80 16.46 -20.53
C ASP A 246 24.28 16.06 -20.70
N ASN A 247 24.62 14.76 -20.74
CA ASN A 247 26.00 14.27 -20.68
C ASN A 247 26.34 13.24 -21.79
N CYS A 248 26.15 13.60 -23.06
CA CYS A 248 26.41 12.72 -24.21
C CYS A 248 27.83 12.12 -24.23
N ILE A 249 28.83 12.83 -23.69
CA ILE A 249 30.25 12.42 -23.71
C ILE A 249 30.49 11.12 -22.92
N ASN A 250 29.68 10.85 -21.88
CA ASN A 250 29.80 9.67 -21.02
C ASN A 250 28.63 8.68 -21.17
N ALA A 251 27.88 8.75 -22.28
CA ALA A 251 26.67 7.96 -22.50
C ALA A 251 26.87 6.45 -22.27
N ARG A 252 28.03 5.88 -22.66
CA ARG A 252 28.35 4.46 -22.43
C ARG A 252 28.42 4.12 -20.93
N THR A 253 29.23 4.85 -20.18
CA THR A 253 29.41 4.62 -18.73
C THR A 253 28.10 4.84 -17.98
N ASN A 254 27.38 5.91 -18.34
CA ASN A 254 26.07 6.23 -17.76
C ASN A 254 25.06 5.10 -18.04
N LEU A 255 24.96 4.62 -19.29
CA LEU A 255 24.00 3.58 -19.66
C LEU A 255 24.28 2.25 -18.97
N ILE A 256 25.55 1.85 -18.82
CA ILE A 256 25.92 0.62 -18.10
C ILE A 256 25.52 0.73 -16.62
N ALA A 257 25.81 1.85 -15.96
CA ALA A 257 25.43 2.10 -14.57
C ALA A 257 23.90 2.11 -14.40
N LEU A 258 23.19 2.82 -15.29
CA LEU A 258 21.72 2.85 -15.34
C LEU A 258 21.11 1.47 -15.57
N SER A 259 21.70 0.67 -16.46
CA SER A 259 21.22 -0.69 -16.77
C SER A 259 21.30 -1.62 -15.56
N SER A 260 22.39 -1.56 -14.79
CA SER A 260 22.56 -2.33 -13.55
C SER A 260 21.51 -1.93 -12.50
N ARG A 261 21.33 -0.61 -12.31
CA ARG A 261 20.32 -0.07 -11.39
C ARG A 261 18.90 -0.45 -11.81
N HIS A 262 18.59 -0.37 -13.10
CA HIS A 262 17.31 -0.79 -13.66
C HIS A 262 17.03 -2.27 -13.38
N THR A 263 18.04 -3.16 -13.43
CA THR A 263 17.86 -4.58 -13.09
C THR A 263 17.32 -4.72 -11.67
N LYS A 264 17.97 -4.05 -10.70
CA LYS A 264 17.58 -4.13 -9.30
C LYS A 264 16.25 -3.45 -9.01
N LEU A 265 15.93 -2.35 -9.70
CA LEU A 265 14.63 -1.71 -9.59
C LEU A 265 13.52 -2.66 -10.07
N MET A 266 13.67 -3.26 -11.25
CA MET A 266 12.68 -4.19 -11.81
C MET A 266 12.55 -5.47 -10.96
N GLU A 267 13.65 -5.97 -10.39
CA GLU A 267 13.64 -7.07 -9.43
C GLU A 267 12.81 -6.73 -8.19
N LEU A 268 13.00 -5.51 -7.65
CA LEU A 268 12.29 -5.00 -6.49
C LEU A 268 10.79 -4.78 -6.76
N ILE A 269 10.44 -4.24 -7.93
CA ILE A 269 9.05 -4.03 -8.36
C ILE A 269 8.33 -5.37 -8.55
N SER A 270 8.97 -6.30 -9.28
CA SER A 270 8.40 -7.65 -9.51
C SER A 270 8.17 -8.37 -8.19
N TYR A 271 9.12 -8.29 -7.26
CA TYR A 271 9.01 -8.87 -5.93
C TYR A 271 7.78 -8.36 -5.16
N ILE A 272 7.47 -7.06 -5.25
CA ILE A 272 6.28 -6.51 -4.61
C ILE A 272 5.01 -7.01 -5.25
N ASN A 273 4.92 -6.96 -6.58
CA ASN A 273 3.70 -7.36 -7.27
C ASN A 273 3.38 -8.84 -7.04
N GLU A 274 4.37 -9.73 -7.15
CA GLU A 274 4.21 -11.16 -6.91
C GLU A 274 3.69 -11.49 -5.49
N ASN A 275 4.09 -10.70 -4.49
CA ASN A 275 3.76 -10.98 -3.09
C ASN A 275 2.54 -10.20 -2.57
N LEU A 276 2.31 -8.98 -3.07
CA LEU A 276 1.28 -8.07 -2.56
C LEU A 276 0.02 -7.99 -3.44
N ASP A 277 0.10 -8.27 -4.74
CA ASP A 277 -1.03 -8.05 -5.67
C ASP A 277 -2.30 -8.80 -5.25
N LYS A 278 -2.17 -10.05 -4.80
CA LYS A 278 -3.31 -10.85 -4.34
C LYS A 278 -4.06 -10.18 -3.18
N TYR A 279 -3.34 -9.49 -2.31
CA TYR A 279 -3.91 -8.81 -1.15
C TYR A 279 -4.51 -7.46 -1.54
N THR A 280 -3.81 -6.70 -2.39
CA THR A 280 -4.30 -5.45 -2.98
C THR A 280 -5.60 -5.68 -3.74
N ASN A 281 -5.70 -6.76 -4.52
CA ASN A 281 -6.91 -7.13 -5.25
C ASN A 281 -8.11 -7.36 -4.32
N ILE A 282 -7.89 -8.06 -3.21
CA ILE A 282 -8.94 -8.30 -2.22
C ILE A 282 -9.40 -6.99 -1.59
N ILE A 283 -8.46 -6.11 -1.21
CA ILE A 283 -8.76 -4.80 -0.61
C ILE A 283 -9.59 -3.94 -1.59
N VAL A 284 -9.15 -3.81 -2.84
CA VAL A 284 -9.85 -3.00 -3.85
C VAL A 284 -11.23 -3.59 -4.15
N PHE A 285 -11.34 -4.90 -4.30
CA PHE A 285 -12.63 -5.57 -4.52
C PHE A 285 -13.60 -5.34 -3.35
N HIS A 286 -13.13 -5.45 -2.11
CA HIS A 286 -13.93 -5.12 -0.92
C HIS A 286 -14.36 -3.66 -0.92
N SER A 287 -13.47 -2.71 -1.25
CA SER A 287 -13.81 -1.30 -1.36
C SER A 287 -14.90 -1.03 -2.41
N ILE A 288 -14.87 -1.74 -3.55
CA ILE A 288 -15.92 -1.65 -4.58
C ILE A 288 -17.26 -2.13 -4.00
N LEU A 289 -17.30 -3.30 -3.36
CA LEU A 289 -18.53 -3.84 -2.78
C LEU A 289 -19.13 -2.91 -1.72
N ILE A 290 -18.33 -2.42 -0.78
CA ILE A 290 -18.79 -1.46 0.25
C ILE A 290 -19.37 -0.22 -0.43
N THR A 291 -18.67 0.33 -1.42
CA THR A 291 -19.13 1.54 -2.13
C THR A 291 -20.50 1.31 -2.78
N VAL A 292 -20.67 0.18 -3.47
CA VAL A 292 -21.93 -0.16 -4.15
C VAL A 292 -23.08 -0.28 -3.15
N PHE A 293 -22.89 -1.00 -2.05
CA PHE A 293 -23.95 -1.16 -1.03
C PHE A 293 -24.23 0.14 -0.27
N SER A 294 -23.20 0.90 0.10
CA SER A 294 -23.38 2.21 0.75
C SER A 294 -24.12 3.20 -0.14
N ILE A 295 -23.88 3.22 -1.46
CA ILE A 295 -24.66 4.08 -2.37
C ILE A 295 -26.11 3.60 -2.44
N SER A 296 -26.35 2.29 -2.47
CA SER A 296 -27.71 1.72 -2.46
C SER A 296 -28.50 2.14 -1.21
N ILE A 297 -27.89 2.05 -0.02
CA ILE A 297 -28.45 2.52 1.25
C ILE A 297 -28.66 4.04 1.24
N SER A 298 -27.67 4.80 0.77
CA SER A 298 -27.73 6.27 0.72
C SER A 298 -28.87 6.77 -0.18
N ARG A 299 -29.20 6.03 -1.25
CA ARG A 299 -30.34 6.34 -2.11
C ARG A 299 -31.67 6.12 -1.39
N ASN A 300 -31.81 5.02 -0.66
CA ASN A 300 -32.99 4.75 0.18
C ASN A 300 -33.17 5.85 1.24
N TYR A 301 -32.11 6.21 1.97
CA TYR A 301 -32.15 7.26 2.99
C TYR A 301 -32.53 8.62 2.41
N SER A 302 -32.04 8.94 1.21
CA SER A 302 -32.39 10.18 0.52
C SER A 302 -33.87 10.22 0.10
N GLN A 303 -34.45 9.08 -0.28
CA GLN A 303 -35.88 8.96 -0.60
C GLN A 303 -36.75 9.02 0.66
N ALA A 304 -36.26 8.51 1.79
CA ALA A 304 -36.95 8.52 3.08
C ALA A 304 -36.80 9.84 3.86
N GLY A 305 -35.99 10.80 3.38
CA GLY A 305 -35.74 12.06 4.08
C GLY A 305 -34.90 11.92 5.36
N ILE A 306 -34.05 10.89 5.44
CA ILE A 306 -33.16 10.68 6.59
C ILE A 306 -31.95 11.62 6.50
N GLU A 307 -31.76 12.45 7.51
CA GLU A 307 -30.71 13.48 7.58
C GLU A 307 -29.79 13.30 8.81
N GLY A 308 -28.73 14.12 8.88
CA GLY A 308 -27.84 14.17 10.04
C GLY A 308 -26.80 13.05 10.10
N LEU A 309 -26.49 12.58 11.32
CA LEU A 309 -25.42 11.60 11.57
C LEU A 309 -25.68 10.24 10.91
N GLU A 310 -26.94 9.81 10.78
CA GLU A 310 -27.30 8.56 10.11
C GLU A 310 -26.92 8.58 8.61
N LYS A 311 -27.05 9.74 7.96
CA LYS A 311 -26.62 9.91 6.56
C LYS A 311 -25.09 9.89 6.44
N LEU A 312 -24.39 10.54 7.38
CA LEU A 312 -22.93 10.53 7.42
C LEU A 312 -22.35 9.13 7.68
N GLU A 313 -23.03 8.29 8.48
CA GLU A 313 -22.65 6.89 8.73
C GLU A 313 -22.51 6.10 7.41
N VAL A 314 -23.33 6.42 6.40
CA VAL A 314 -23.33 5.73 5.10
C VAL A 314 -22.40 6.42 4.09
N GLN A 315 -22.29 7.75 4.14
CA GLN A 315 -21.47 8.53 3.19
C GLN A 315 -19.96 8.43 3.46
N LEU A 316 -19.54 8.33 4.72
CA LEU A 316 -18.13 8.24 5.05
C LEU A 316 -17.46 6.96 4.54
N PRO A 317 -18.07 5.76 4.64
CA PRO A 317 -17.54 4.56 4.01
C PRO A 317 -17.33 4.70 2.49
N ILE A 318 -18.20 5.43 1.78
CA ILE A 318 -18.04 5.70 0.34
C ILE A 318 -16.75 6.51 0.10
N LEU A 319 -16.62 7.65 0.79
CA LEU A 319 -15.44 8.50 0.67
C LEU A 319 -14.17 7.72 1.03
N LEU A 320 -14.23 6.92 2.10
CA LEU A 320 -13.12 6.11 2.57
C LEU A 320 -12.69 5.08 1.51
N CYS A 321 -13.63 4.34 0.92
CA CYS A 321 -13.32 3.32 -0.09
C CYS A 321 -12.72 3.95 -1.36
N ILE A 322 -13.22 5.11 -1.77
CA ILE A 322 -12.64 5.88 -2.88
C ILE A 322 -11.19 6.28 -2.56
N LEU A 323 -10.94 6.79 -1.34
CA LEU A 323 -9.59 7.16 -0.91
C LEU A 323 -8.65 5.95 -0.84
N ILE A 324 -9.10 4.82 -0.31
CA ILE A 324 -8.31 3.57 -0.28
C ILE A 324 -7.95 3.15 -1.70
N ALA A 325 -8.92 3.11 -2.62
CA ALA A 325 -8.68 2.75 -4.01
C ALA A 325 -7.66 3.71 -4.67
N ILE A 326 -7.86 5.03 -4.54
CA ILE A 326 -6.96 6.03 -5.13
C ILE A 326 -5.56 5.95 -4.50
N PHE A 327 -5.46 5.90 -3.17
CA PHE A 327 -4.16 5.95 -2.48
C PHE A 327 -3.34 4.68 -2.69
N ILE A 328 -3.96 3.51 -2.81
CA ILE A 328 -3.25 2.26 -3.09
C ILE A 328 -2.94 2.10 -4.58
N LEU A 329 -3.88 2.41 -5.47
CA LEU A 329 -3.69 2.22 -6.92
C LEU A 329 -2.80 3.29 -7.54
N SER A 330 -2.82 4.53 -7.03
CA SER A 330 -2.04 5.64 -7.61
C SER A 330 -0.52 5.37 -7.62
N PRO A 331 0.12 4.90 -6.53
CA PRO A 331 1.53 4.54 -6.57
C PRO A 331 1.86 3.43 -7.57
N ILE A 332 0.97 2.46 -7.74
CA ILE A 332 1.15 1.35 -8.70
C ILE A 332 1.07 1.88 -10.14
N ALA A 333 0.02 2.65 -10.44
CA ALA A 333 -0.16 3.29 -11.75
C ALA A 333 1.00 4.23 -12.10
N ASN A 334 1.43 5.07 -11.15
CA ASN A 334 2.56 5.98 -11.36
C ASN A 334 3.90 5.22 -11.57
N THR A 335 4.09 4.08 -10.92
CA THR A 335 5.26 3.21 -11.16
C THR A 335 5.22 2.67 -12.59
N HIS A 336 4.05 2.25 -13.07
CA HIS A 336 3.86 1.83 -14.46
C HIS A 336 4.18 2.96 -15.44
N ASP A 337 3.64 4.16 -15.21
CA ASP A 337 3.89 5.35 -16.03
C ASP A 337 5.37 5.72 -16.10
N ASN A 338 6.07 5.63 -14.98
CA ASN A 338 7.51 5.88 -14.92
C ASN A 338 8.29 4.85 -15.75
N ILE A 339 7.94 3.57 -15.66
CA ILE A 339 8.59 2.52 -16.48
C ILE A 339 8.33 2.74 -17.98
N LEU A 340 7.11 3.14 -18.36
CA LEU A 340 6.81 3.50 -19.74
C LEU A 340 7.59 4.74 -20.19
N ARG A 341 7.75 5.74 -19.32
CA ARG A 341 8.64 6.89 -19.57
C ARG A 341 10.08 6.45 -19.75
N ASP A 342 10.59 5.55 -18.91
CA ASP A 342 11.96 5.04 -19.01
C ASP A 342 12.19 4.38 -20.38
N LYS A 343 11.26 3.51 -20.79
CA LYS A 343 11.26 2.89 -22.12
C LYS A 343 11.32 3.95 -23.23
N ASN A 344 10.45 4.96 -23.16
CA ASN A 344 10.39 6.01 -24.18
C ASN A 344 11.66 6.89 -24.18
N THR A 345 12.19 7.25 -23.02
CA THR A 345 13.46 7.98 -22.90
C THR A 345 14.59 7.19 -23.54
N ILE A 346 14.67 5.87 -23.32
CA ILE A 346 15.69 5.03 -23.93
C ILE A 346 15.47 4.90 -25.45
N LEU A 347 14.23 4.69 -25.91
CA LEU A 347 13.90 4.51 -27.34
C LEU A 347 14.09 5.76 -28.19
N PHE A 348 13.85 6.94 -27.63
CA PHE A 348 13.89 8.20 -28.38
C PHE A 348 15.12 9.06 -28.10
N ASN A 349 16.05 8.62 -27.25
CA ASN A 349 17.29 9.37 -27.02
C ASN A 349 18.29 9.15 -28.18
N ASN A 350 18.62 10.24 -28.86
CA ASN A 350 19.48 10.23 -30.05
C ASN A 350 20.91 9.74 -29.73
N SER A 351 21.43 10.05 -28.54
CA SER A 351 22.80 9.70 -28.11
C SER A 351 23.01 8.19 -27.94
N ILE A 352 21.92 7.42 -27.79
CA ILE A 352 21.96 5.96 -27.74
C ILE A 352 22.06 5.38 -29.15
N TYR A 353 21.29 5.91 -30.10
CA TYR A 353 21.16 5.32 -31.43
C TYR A 353 22.14 5.89 -32.47
N HIS A 354 22.64 7.11 -32.26
CA HIS A 354 23.48 7.83 -33.20
C HIS A 354 24.68 8.54 -32.53
N PRO A 355 25.92 8.29 -32.98
CA PRO A 355 26.33 7.27 -33.95
C PRO A 355 26.14 5.83 -33.40
N TYR A 356 26.00 4.85 -34.30
CA TYR A 356 25.78 3.45 -33.90
C TYR A 356 26.95 2.93 -33.06
N ASN A 357 26.62 2.37 -31.89
CA ASN A 357 27.57 1.65 -31.03
C ASN A 357 26.92 0.35 -30.56
N ALA A 358 27.48 -0.78 -30.98
CA ALA A 358 26.88 -2.10 -30.75
C ALA A 358 26.65 -2.42 -29.26
N GLU A 359 27.55 -2.00 -28.37
CA GLU A 359 27.42 -2.26 -26.93
C GLU A 359 26.32 -1.39 -26.28
N ILE A 360 26.25 -0.11 -26.66
CA ILE A 360 25.23 0.82 -26.18
C ILE A 360 23.85 0.33 -26.66
N HIS A 361 23.73 -0.03 -27.94
CA HIS A 361 22.51 -0.59 -28.53
C HIS A 361 22.10 -1.90 -27.87
N SER A 362 23.06 -2.80 -27.62
CA SER A 362 22.76 -4.07 -26.92
C SER A 362 22.29 -3.83 -25.48
N THR A 363 22.87 -2.84 -24.80
CA THR A 363 22.50 -2.51 -23.41
C THR A 363 21.12 -1.86 -23.35
N SER A 364 20.81 -0.93 -24.26
CA SER A 364 19.49 -0.30 -24.35
C SER A 364 18.42 -1.31 -24.75
N ALA A 365 18.69 -2.19 -25.73
CA ALA A 365 17.81 -3.28 -26.12
C ALA A 365 17.53 -4.23 -24.95
N SER A 366 18.55 -4.56 -24.14
CA SER A 366 18.38 -5.36 -22.93
C SER A 366 17.52 -4.68 -21.86
N MET A 367 17.63 -3.35 -21.70
CA MET A 367 16.74 -2.59 -20.81
C MET A 367 15.29 -2.62 -21.32
N ILE A 368 15.08 -2.35 -22.61
CA ILE A 368 13.75 -2.36 -23.24
C ILE A 368 13.13 -3.75 -23.15
N GLN A 369 13.88 -4.81 -23.47
CA GLN A 369 13.40 -6.18 -23.39
C GLN A 369 13.01 -6.56 -21.96
N ARG A 370 13.76 -6.10 -20.94
CA ARG A 370 13.38 -6.29 -19.53
C ARG A 370 12.08 -5.57 -19.19
N ILE A 371 11.87 -4.36 -19.69
CA ILE A 371 10.60 -3.66 -19.52
C ILE A 371 9.49 -4.46 -20.19
N GLU A 372 9.64 -4.86 -21.45
CA GLU A 372 8.58 -5.56 -22.19
C GLU A 372 8.27 -6.97 -21.67
N SER A 373 9.25 -7.66 -21.07
CA SER A 373 9.09 -9.02 -20.56
C SER A 373 8.75 -9.12 -19.08
N ALA A 374 8.94 -8.06 -18.30
CA ALA A 374 8.76 -8.12 -16.87
C ALA A 374 7.28 -8.23 -16.46
N LEU A 375 7.02 -9.02 -15.42
CA LEU A 375 5.74 -9.06 -14.71
C LEU A 375 5.65 -7.89 -13.70
N TYR A 376 6.04 -6.69 -14.15
CA TYR A 376 6.01 -5.47 -13.33
C TYR A 376 4.63 -4.79 -13.34
N THR A 377 3.74 -5.22 -14.22
CA THR A 377 2.35 -4.80 -14.21
C THR A 377 1.58 -5.69 -13.27
N GLY A 378 1.23 -5.14 -12.10
CA GLY A 378 0.27 -5.81 -11.24
C GLY A 378 -1.05 -6.03 -11.97
N ARG A 379 -1.84 -7.03 -11.57
CA ARG A 379 -3.11 -7.33 -12.24
C ARG A 379 -4.26 -7.33 -11.24
N LEU A 380 -5.22 -6.44 -11.47
CA LEU A 380 -6.49 -6.41 -10.73
C LEU A 380 -7.36 -7.60 -11.14
N ILE A 381 -7.72 -8.42 -10.15
CA ILE A 381 -8.48 -9.67 -10.33
C ILE A 381 -7.78 -10.61 -11.34
N HIS A 382 -6.44 -10.56 -11.43
CA HIS A 382 -5.63 -11.29 -12.41
C HIS A 382 -5.93 -11.00 -13.91
N LEU A 383 -6.89 -10.12 -14.21
CA LEU A 383 -7.40 -9.87 -15.55
C LEU A 383 -6.98 -8.49 -16.07
N ILE A 384 -7.14 -7.46 -15.25
CA ILE A 384 -6.96 -6.07 -15.68
C ILE A 384 -5.57 -5.62 -15.26
N PRO A 385 -4.67 -5.28 -16.20
CA PRO A 385 -3.38 -4.72 -15.85
C PRO A 385 -3.60 -3.40 -15.10
N VAL A 386 -2.91 -3.23 -13.96
CA VAL A 386 -2.93 -2.02 -13.15
C VAL A 386 -2.02 -0.98 -13.82
N ASN A 387 -2.56 -0.36 -14.88
CA ASN A 387 -1.94 0.72 -15.62
C ASN A 387 -2.59 2.07 -15.26
N GLU A 388 -2.24 3.14 -15.96
CA GLU A 388 -2.78 4.49 -15.79
C GLU A 388 -4.31 4.58 -15.89
N LEU A 389 -4.94 3.62 -16.57
CA LEU A 389 -6.39 3.55 -16.74
C LEU A 389 -7.11 2.85 -15.58
N ILE A 390 -6.38 2.26 -14.62
CA ILE A 390 -6.99 1.44 -13.57
C ILE A 390 -7.97 2.23 -12.70
N ILE A 391 -7.65 3.48 -12.36
CA ILE A 391 -8.52 4.32 -11.54
C ILE A 391 -9.83 4.63 -12.28
N PRO A 392 -9.81 5.15 -13.53
CA PRO A 392 -11.02 5.28 -14.35
C PRO A 392 -11.83 3.99 -14.48
N VAL A 393 -11.17 2.85 -14.73
CA VAL A 393 -11.84 1.54 -14.89
C VAL A 393 -12.56 1.13 -13.61
N VAL A 394 -11.91 1.27 -12.45
CA VAL A 394 -12.52 0.96 -11.15
C VAL A 394 -13.70 1.89 -10.85
N VAL A 395 -13.58 3.19 -11.16
CA VAL A 395 -14.67 4.16 -10.98
C VAL A 395 -15.87 3.82 -11.86
N ILE A 396 -15.67 3.59 -13.16
CA ILE A 396 -16.73 3.23 -14.10
C ILE A 396 -17.39 1.90 -13.69
N GLY A 397 -16.58 0.88 -13.35
CA GLY A 397 -17.08 -0.40 -12.88
C GLY A 397 -17.94 -0.27 -11.62
N THR A 398 -17.51 0.55 -10.66
CA THR A 398 -18.27 0.83 -9.43
C THR A 398 -19.60 1.53 -9.74
N ILE A 399 -19.60 2.51 -10.65
CA ILE A 399 -20.81 3.21 -11.09
C ILE A 399 -21.80 2.23 -11.74
N ILE A 400 -21.33 1.38 -12.67
CA ILE A 400 -22.16 0.37 -13.35
C ILE A 400 -22.76 -0.60 -12.33
N LEU A 401 -21.94 -1.15 -11.43
CA LEU A 401 -22.43 -2.06 -10.37
C LEU A 401 -23.48 -1.39 -9.48
N THR A 402 -23.26 -0.13 -9.13
CA THR A 402 -24.21 0.67 -8.34
C THR A 402 -25.54 0.89 -9.06
N PHE A 403 -25.54 1.02 -10.38
CA PHE A 403 -26.78 1.07 -11.16
C PHE A 403 -27.49 -0.28 -11.21
N LEU A 404 -26.73 -1.38 -11.35
CA LEU A 404 -27.30 -2.73 -11.40
C LEU A 404 -27.95 -3.17 -10.09
N ILE A 405 -27.38 -2.80 -8.93
CA ILE A 405 -27.98 -3.14 -7.62
C ILE A 405 -29.23 -2.31 -7.33
N GLY A 406 -29.30 -1.06 -7.81
CA GLY A 406 -30.45 -0.19 -7.59
C GLY A 406 -30.56 0.34 -6.15
N VAL A 407 -31.79 0.61 -5.70
CA VAL A 407 -32.09 1.09 -4.34
C VAL A 407 -32.43 -0.11 -3.46
N ALA A 408 -31.81 -0.20 -2.29
CA ALA A 408 -32.11 -1.27 -1.33
C ALA A 408 -33.57 -1.12 -0.84
N PRO A 409 -34.45 -2.13 -1.06
CA PRO A 409 -35.81 -2.11 -0.55
C PRO A 409 -35.82 -2.24 0.99
N ASN A 410 -36.84 -1.66 1.64
CA ASN A 410 -37.01 -1.77 3.09
C ASN A 410 -37.23 -3.20 3.56
#